data_AF-A0A8G1A081-F1
#
_entry.id   AF-A0A8G1A081-F1
#
_cell.length_a   1.000
_cell.length_b   1.000
_cell.length_c   1.000
_cell.angle_alpha   90.00
_cell.angle_beta   90.00
_cell.angle_gamma   90.00
#
_symmetry.space_group_name_H-M   'P 1'
#
loop_
_entity.id
_entity.type
_entity.pdbx_description
1 polymer ?
#
loop_
_entity_poly.entity_id
_entity_poly.type
_entity_poly.pdbx_seq_one_letter_code
_entity_poly.pdbx_strand_id
1 'polypeptide(L)'
;MNVSISEQQMKDLIDSQQVISNGRLVSHFKSFDPNSYRILERPLVQLLIDDLIAGSWTVEELASKYGIQKQDVRKIVNPLMGDVAAFDGGYIPLRTAYNDPNGGHRKYRFSLIPIPIRGRIFDPTLGFSLLKWSEFLNDEDKSSTTPYEIQKEAFFQNLTLYWGIPEDIILKHFNSEKTFFVDTLYGPLPVLSDRTLYQQIWDKFTDTADILARKYGHRNLKTEYQYYQAFLSQGLGSIPDLQYCVVNLCNTMNYCRYHGLGAEYSRFQKVNKCLFKMITLNLDASSLPRANFTHRKTETIRKSKNLKYPKKVQKKTVHKKSTPTKTSKKYIQNELVPTKNSNKYHTKEDPDSKINSIIPSLHSSDPLVQIRAIKKLSLMKNDKSLSLLHKVALRYTQSVAVCATTSIKSFPFSRTSEVLADILQSTPHPKARVIAAQALSDQNTPASIMALEKGLSDSNVLVREECVRSLGVIGSPQAVAILQTHLNKEQMEIVRGEIERILNQ
;
A
#
# COMPACT_ATOMS: atom_id res chain seq x y z
N MET A 1 -25.43 -35.86 21.49
CA MET A 1 -26.28 -35.11 20.55
C MET A 1 -25.64 -35.20 19.17
N ASN A 2 -26.21 -36.00 18.27
CA ASN A 2 -25.71 -36.08 16.88
C ASN A 2 -26.17 -34.83 16.15
N VAL A 3 -25.27 -33.86 16.00
CA VAL A 3 -25.50 -32.70 15.13
C VAL A 3 -25.46 -33.23 13.69
N SER A 4 -26.62 -33.35 13.05
CA SER A 4 -26.70 -33.68 11.63
C SER A 4 -26.26 -32.46 10.81
N ILE A 5 -25.05 -32.50 10.24
CA ILE A 5 -24.55 -31.47 9.33
C ILE A 5 -25.30 -31.58 8.01
N SER A 6 -25.88 -30.49 7.52
CA SER A 6 -26.59 -30.47 6.24
C SER A 6 -25.63 -30.58 5.05
N GLU A 7 -26.11 -31.02 3.89
CA GLU A 7 -25.29 -31.10 2.67
C GLU A 7 -24.71 -29.73 2.29
N GLN A 8 -25.48 -28.64 2.48
CA GLN A 8 -25.01 -27.28 2.22
C GLN A 8 -23.90 -26.87 3.19
N GLN A 9 -24.07 -27.15 4.49
CA GLN A 9 -23.02 -26.87 5.48
C GLN A 9 -21.74 -27.66 5.18
N MET A 10 -21.86 -28.89 4.70
CA MET A 10 -20.71 -29.70 4.31
C MET A 10 -20.01 -29.15 3.05
N LYS A 11 -20.77 -28.69 2.05
CA LYS A 11 -20.21 -27.98 0.89
C LYS A 11 -19.46 -26.71 1.32
N ASP A 12 -20.04 -25.91 2.21
CA ASP A 12 -19.40 -24.70 2.73
C ASP A 12 -18.09 -25.02 3.48
N LEU A 13 -18.05 -26.11 4.26
CA LEU A 13 -16.85 -26.59 4.94
C LEU A 13 -15.79 -27.12 3.97
N ILE A 14 -16.19 -27.74 2.87
CA ILE A 14 -15.28 -28.20 1.81
C ILE A 14 -14.68 -27.01 1.05
N ASP A 15 -15.53 -26.05 0.65
CA ASP A 15 -15.13 -24.84 -0.06
C ASP A 15 -14.16 -23.98 0.77
N SER A 16 -14.34 -23.98 2.09
CA SER A 16 -13.45 -23.32 3.04
C SER A 16 -12.21 -24.14 3.44
N GLN A 17 -11.98 -25.31 2.83
CA GLN A 17 -10.84 -26.19 3.12
C GLN A 17 -10.75 -26.64 4.59
N GLN A 18 -11.89 -26.94 5.20
CA GLN A 18 -11.99 -27.41 6.59
C GLN A 18 -12.18 -28.92 6.72
N VAL A 19 -12.45 -29.63 5.63
CA VAL A 19 -12.76 -31.07 5.70
C VAL A 19 -11.57 -31.92 5.25
N ILE A 20 -11.19 -32.87 6.11
CA ILE A 20 -10.14 -33.85 5.85
C ILE A 20 -10.75 -35.27 5.83
N SER A 21 -10.35 -36.09 4.87
CA SER A 21 -10.62 -37.53 4.85
C SER A 21 -9.38 -38.29 4.40
N ASN A 22 -9.02 -39.38 5.11
CA ASN A 22 -7.82 -40.18 4.84
C ASN A 22 -6.54 -39.32 4.70
N GLY A 23 -6.45 -38.28 5.53
CA GLY A 23 -5.34 -37.32 5.53
C GLY A 23 -5.27 -36.39 4.32
N ARG A 24 -6.31 -36.29 3.48
CA ARG A 24 -6.37 -35.35 2.36
C ARG A 24 -7.48 -34.33 2.53
N LEU A 25 -7.27 -33.13 1.99
CA LEU A 25 -8.35 -32.17 1.83
C LEU A 25 -9.42 -32.74 0.89
N VAL A 26 -10.66 -32.75 1.36
CA VAL A 26 -11.80 -33.13 0.55
C VAL A 26 -12.05 -32.01 -0.46
N SER A 27 -12.19 -32.36 -1.73
CA SER A 27 -12.47 -31.40 -2.83
C SER A 27 -13.86 -31.58 -3.44
N HIS A 28 -14.53 -32.71 -3.18
CA HIS A 28 -15.85 -33.04 -3.72
C HIS A 28 -16.61 -33.89 -2.69
N PHE A 29 -17.91 -33.66 -2.56
CA PHE A 29 -18.80 -34.39 -1.66
C PHE A 29 -19.59 -35.45 -2.43
N LYS A 30 -19.66 -36.69 -1.92
CA LYS A 30 -20.50 -37.78 -2.49
C LYS A 30 -21.56 -38.28 -1.50
N SER A 31 -21.15 -38.64 -0.28
CA SER A 31 -22.03 -39.05 0.81
C SER A 31 -21.40 -38.70 2.16
N PHE A 32 -22.20 -38.33 3.16
CA PHE A 32 -21.70 -37.99 4.48
C PHE A 32 -21.61 -39.24 5.36
N ASP A 33 -20.38 -39.63 5.72
CA ASP A 33 -20.11 -40.57 6.81
C ASP A 33 -19.35 -39.81 7.92
N PRO A 34 -19.98 -39.55 9.08
CA PRO A 34 -19.36 -38.81 10.18
C PRO A 34 -18.04 -39.41 10.67
N ASN A 35 -17.84 -40.72 10.51
CA ASN A 35 -16.62 -41.39 10.96
C ASN A 35 -15.46 -41.29 9.95
N SER A 36 -15.76 -40.90 8.71
CA SER A 36 -14.79 -40.79 7.61
C SER A 36 -14.22 -39.37 7.42
N TYR A 37 -14.76 -38.38 8.13
CA TYR A 37 -14.42 -36.97 7.97
C TYR A 37 -13.98 -36.32 9.29
N ARG A 38 -12.84 -35.63 9.26
CA ARG A 38 -12.40 -34.72 10.32
C ARG A 38 -12.62 -33.29 9.86
N ILE A 39 -13.36 -32.52 10.66
CA ILE A 39 -13.60 -31.09 10.42
C ILE A 39 -12.61 -30.28 11.26
N LEU A 40 -11.87 -29.38 10.62
CA LEU A 40 -10.99 -28.43 11.26
C LEU A 40 -11.79 -27.26 11.83
N GLU A 41 -11.35 -26.72 12.98
CA GLU A 41 -11.99 -25.58 13.65
C GLU A 41 -12.00 -24.31 12.77
N ARG A 42 -10.99 -24.17 11.90
CA ARG A 42 -10.83 -23.05 10.95
C ARG A 42 -10.26 -23.58 9.62
N PRO A 43 -10.40 -22.81 8.52
CA PRO A 43 -9.77 -23.13 7.24
C PRO A 43 -8.30 -23.51 7.41
N LEU A 44 -7.87 -24.60 6.76
CA LEU A 44 -6.49 -25.07 6.88
C LEU A 44 -5.48 -23.97 6.55
N VAL A 45 -5.76 -23.16 5.52
CA VAL A 45 -4.92 -22.00 5.15
C VAL A 45 -4.70 -21.04 6.31
N GLN A 46 -5.75 -20.73 7.09
CA GLN A 46 -5.62 -19.82 8.23
C GLN A 46 -4.82 -20.43 9.37
N LEU A 47 -5.06 -21.71 9.67
CA LEU A 47 -4.30 -22.44 10.69
C LEU A 47 -2.81 -22.49 10.36
N LEU A 48 -2.47 -22.74 9.08
CA LEU A 48 -1.09 -22.70 8.60
C LEU A 48 -0.49 -21.29 8.68
N ILE A 49 -1.23 -20.24 8.32
CA ILE A 49 -0.76 -18.85 8.46
C ILE A 49 -0.44 -18.53 9.93
N ASP A 50 -1.33 -18.89 10.85
CA ASP A 50 -1.15 -18.62 12.28
C ASP A 50 0.10 -19.32 12.84
N ASP A 51 0.33 -20.58 12.44
CA ASP A 51 1.53 -21.34 12.81
C ASP A 51 2.81 -20.72 12.25
N LEU A 52 2.78 -20.33 10.98
CA LEU A 52 3.93 -19.68 10.32
C LEU A 52 4.23 -18.31 10.95
N ILE A 53 3.24 -17.61 11.50
CA ILE A 53 3.44 -16.38 12.27
C ILE A 53 4.01 -16.69 13.66
N ALA A 54 3.57 -17.79 14.29
CA ALA A 54 3.99 -18.18 15.62
C ALA A 54 5.44 -18.72 15.67
N GLY A 55 5.93 -19.32 14.59
CA GLY A 55 7.26 -19.91 14.58
C GLY A 55 7.72 -20.44 13.22
N SER A 56 8.78 -21.25 13.25
CA SER A 56 9.44 -21.79 12.07
C SER A 56 9.14 -23.28 11.92
N TRP A 57 8.45 -23.64 10.84
CA TRP A 57 7.88 -24.98 10.66
C TRP A 57 8.35 -25.68 9.39
N THR A 58 8.61 -26.97 9.45
CA THR A 58 8.75 -27.84 8.28
C THR A 58 7.38 -28.31 7.78
N VAL A 59 7.33 -28.75 6.51
CA VAL A 59 6.13 -29.39 5.94
C VAL A 59 5.75 -30.64 6.73
N GLU A 60 6.74 -31.40 7.20
CA GLU A 60 6.59 -32.60 8.01
C GLU A 60 5.89 -32.31 9.35
N GLU A 61 6.34 -31.29 10.08
CA GLU A 61 5.76 -30.91 11.37
C GLU A 61 4.30 -30.45 11.20
N LEU A 62 4.01 -29.64 10.18
CA LEU A 62 2.66 -29.18 9.88
C LEU A 62 1.74 -30.33 9.44
N ALA A 63 2.24 -31.22 8.57
CA ALA A 63 1.51 -32.41 8.13
C ALA A 63 1.11 -33.30 9.31
N SER A 64 2.05 -33.52 10.23
CA SER A 64 1.82 -34.32 11.44
C SER A 64 0.83 -33.64 12.38
N LYS A 65 0.98 -32.32 12.62
CA LYS A 65 0.10 -31.54 13.50
C LYS A 65 -1.36 -31.58 13.07
N TYR A 66 -1.62 -31.40 11.77
CA TYR A 66 -3.00 -31.37 11.25
C TYR A 66 -3.50 -32.73 10.77
N GLY A 67 -2.67 -33.77 10.78
CA GLY A 67 -3.02 -35.10 10.28
C GLY A 67 -3.35 -35.08 8.78
N ILE A 68 -2.56 -34.35 7.99
CA ILE A 68 -2.75 -34.16 6.55
C ILE A 68 -1.50 -34.53 5.76
N GLN A 69 -1.66 -34.88 4.49
CA GLN A 69 -0.55 -35.25 3.63
C GLN A 69 0.34 -34.05 3.33
N LYS A 70 1.66 -34.30 3.31
CA LYS A 70 2.70 -33.30 3.02
C LYS A 70 2.44 -32.53 1.71
N GLN A 71 1.83 -33.18 0.72
CA GLN A 71 1.54 -32.55 -0.57
C GLN A 71 0.46 -31.47 -0.47
N ASP A 72 -0.54 -31.64 0.38
CA ASP A 72 -1.59 -30.64 0.57
C ASP A 72 -1.07 -29.45 1.40
N VAL A 73 -0.20 -29.70 2.39
CA VAL A 73 0.57 -28.63 3.06
C VAL A 73 1.40 -27.84 2.04
N ARG A 74 2.16 -28.52 1.17
CA ARG A 74 3.00 -27.86 0.15
C ARG A 74 2.20 -27.00 -0.82
N LYS A 75 1.01 -27.46 -1.23
CA LYS A 75 0.12 -26.69 -2.13
C LYS A 75 -0.31 -25.35 -1.53
N ILE A 76 -0.33 -25.23 -0.20
CA ILE A 76 -0.69 -23.99 0.50
C ILE A 76 0.56 -23.19 0.86
N VAL A 77 1.54 -23.81 1.53
CA VAL A 77 2.73 -23.12 2.05
C VAL A 77 3.61 -22.56 0.93
N ASN A 78 3.80 -23.29 -0.18
CA ASN A 78 4.68 -22.81 -1.25
C ASN A 78 4.17 -21.52 -1.91
N PRO A 79 2.87 -21.40 -2.29
CA PRO A 79 2.33 -20.13 -2.76
C PRO A 79 2.40 -19.00 -1.74
N LEU A 80 2.16 -19.27 -0.44
CA LEU A 80 2.25 -18.25 0.62
C LEU A 80 3.64 -17.60 0.68
N MET A 81 4.70 -18.33 0.35
CA MET A 81 6.07 -17.79 0.34
C MET A 81 6.36 -16.81 -0.80
N GLY A 82 5.46 -16.72 -1.78
CA GLY A 82 5.51 -15.75 -2.88
C GLY A 82 4.33 -14.77 -2.87
N ASP A 83 3.52 -14.77 -1.82
CA ASP A 83 2.32 -13.95 -1.75
C ASP A 83 2.64 -12.52 -1.29
N VAL A 84 2.36 -11.57 -2.18
CA VAL A 84 2.54 -10.14 -1.90
C VAL A 84 1.62 -9.68 -0.76
N ALA A 85 0.45 -10.30 -0.58
CA ALA A 85 -0.49 -9.92 0.47
C ALA A 85 0.04 -10.17 1.90
N ALA A 86 1.09 -10.99 2.07
CA ALA A 86 1.76 -11.11 3.36
C ALA A 86 2.37 -9.78 3.82
N PHE A 87 2.87 -8.98 2.88
CA PHE A 87 3.46 -7.66 3.13
C PHE A 87 2.40 -6.64 3.56
N ASP A 88 1.20 -6.68 2.97
CA ASP A 88 0.03 -5.91 3.44
C ASP A 88 -0.35 -6.25 4.89
N GLY A 89 -0.20 -7.54 5.26
CA GLY A 89 -0.36 -8.00 6.65
C GLY A 89 0.77 -7.55 7.59
N GLY A 90 1.88 -7.04 7.03
CA GLY A 90 3.08 -6.64 7.74
C GLY A 90 3.97 -7.81 8.15
N TYR A 91 4.02 -8.84 7.30
CA TYR A 91 4.86 -10.02 7.45
C TYR A 91 5.78 -10.22 6.23
N ILE A 92 6.98 -10.72 6.48
CA ILE A 92 7.92 -11.14 5.44
C ILE A 92 7.92 -12.67 5.38
N PRO A 93 7.49 -13.28 4.26
CA PRO A 93 7.61 -14.71 4.09
C PRO A 93 9.07 -15.12 4.00
N LEU A 94 9.48 -16.02 4.90
CA LEU A 94 10.84 -16.54 4.96
C LEU A 94 10.82 -18.07 4.84
N ARG A 95 11.66 -18.55 3.91
CA ARG A 95 12.00 -19.96 3.76
C ARG A 95 13.45 -20.14 4.15
N THR A 96 13.71 -20.97 5.16
CA THR A 96 15.04 -21.26 5.64
C THR A 96 15.44 -22.71 5.39
N ALA A 97 16.64 -22.96 4.89
CA ALA A 97 17.16 -24.31 4.74
C ALA A 97 17.60 -24.87 6.09
N TYR A 98 17.27 -26.13 6.34
CA TYR A 98 17.56 -26.83 7.59
C TYR A 98 18.32 -28.11 7.27
N ASN A 99 19.46 -28.33 7.94
CA ASN A 99 20.21 -29.57 7.84
C ASN A 99 19.50 -30.63 8.68
N ASP A 100 19.09 -31.71 8.03
CA ASP A 100 18.60 -32.89 8.74
C ASP A 100 19.79 -33.54 9.47
N PRO A 101 19.76 -33.68 10.81
CA PRO A 101 20.81 -34.37 11.55
C PRO A 101 21.07 -35.80 11.03
N ASN A 102 20.08 -36.41 10.37
CA ASN A 102 20.13 -37.77 9.86
C ASN A 102 20.56 -37.88 8.38
N GLY A 103 21.13 -36.82 7.79
CA GLY A 103 21.73 -36.88 6.44
C GLY A 103 20.73 -37.00 5.28
N GLY A 104 19.45 -36.73 5.50
CA GLY A 104 18.39 -36.79 4.49
C GLY A 104 18.37 -35.61 3.50
N HIS A 105 17.42 -35.66 2.54
CA HIS A 105 17.16 -34.60 1.57
C HIS A 105 16.97 -33.21 2.22
N ARG A 106 17.31 -32.14 1.49
CA ARG A 106 17.18 -30.73 1.94
C ARG A 106 15.77 -30.46 2.46
N LYS A 107 15.64 -30.20 3.77
CA LYS A 107 14.41 -29.74 4.41
C LYS A 107 14.41 -28.22 4.48
N TYR A 108 13.22 -27.64 4.36
CA TYR A 108 13.01 -26.21 4.55
C TYR A 108 12.09 -25.99 5.74
N ARG A 109 12.42 -24.99 6.55
CA ARG A 109 11.49 -24.38 7.47
C ARG A 109 10.88 -23.12 6.85
N PHE A 110 9.64 -22.85 7.20
CA PHE A 110 8.83 -21.77 6.68
C PHE A 110 8.34 -20.92 7.85
N SER A 111 8.27 -19.61 7.64
CA SER A 111 7.78 -18.66 8.65
C SER A 111 7.28 -17.37 7.97
N LEU A 112 6.41 -16.65 8.66
CA LEU A 112 5.92 -15.32 8.32
C LEU A 112 6.43 -14.35 9.40
N ILE A 113 7.60 -13.74 9.17
CA ILE A 113 8.26 -12.93 10.20
C ILE A 113 7.58 -11.55 10.26
N PRO A 114 7.08 -11.10 11.42
CA PRO A 114 6.46 -9.79 11.52
C PRO A 114 7.49 -8.67 11.37
N ILE A 115 7.17 -7.70 10.51
CA ILE A 115 7.89 -6.43 10.39
C ILE A 115 7.76 -5.69 11.74
N PRO A 116 8.87 -5.44 12.46
CA PRO A 116 8.83 -4.71 13.72
C PRO A 116 8.16 -3.34 13.57
N ILE A 117 7.52 -2.84 14.62
CA ILE A 117 6.83 -1.55 14.59
C ILE A 117 7.77 -0.42 14.12
N ARG A 118 9.02 -0.39 14.61
CA ARG A 118 10.02 0.58 14.18
C ARG A 118 10.40 0.43 12.71
N GLY A 119 10.41 -0.79 12.16
CA GLY A 119 10.62 -0.99 10.72
C GLY A 119 9.44 -0.47 9.90
N ARG A 120 8.20 -0.68 10.36
CA ARG A 120 7.01 -0.12 9.71
C ARG A 120 7.01 1.42 9.73
N ILE A 121 7.51 2.02 10.81
CA ILE A 121 7.56 3.48 11.02
C ILE A 121 8.74 4.13 10.30
N PHE A 122 9.95 3.55 10.33
CA PHE A 122 11.16 4.24 9.87
C PHE A 122 11.72 3.71 8.56
N ASP A 123 11.23 2.57 8.09
CA ASP A 123 11.60 2.01 6.79
C ASP A 123 10.42 1.25 6.17
N PRO A 124 9.31 1.95 5.86
CA PRO A 124 8.12 1.31 5.31
C PRO A 124 8.37 0.66 3.95
N THR A 125 9.45 0.99 3.24
CA THR A 125 9.85 0.33 1.98
C THR A 125 10.77 -0.87 2.20
N LEU A 126 11.35 -1.00 3.40
CA LEU A 126 12.45 -1.91 3.75
C LEU A 126 13.76 -1.67 2.99
N GLY A 127 13.81 -0.66 2.12
CA GLY A 127 14.95 -0.44 1.23
C GLY A 127 16.14 0.19 1.94
N PHE A 128 15.90 1.01 2.97
CA PHE A 128 16.99 1.58 3.77
C PHE A 128 17.72 0.51 4.58
N SER A 129 16.97 -0.41 5.20
CA SER A 129 17.49 -1.52 5.98
C SER A 129 18.06 -2.64 5.12
N LEU A 130 17.29 -3.17 4.16
CA LEU A 130 17.65 -4.38 3.43
C LEU A 130 18.57 -4.12 2.22
N LEU A 131 18.48 -2.94 1.61
CA LEU A 131 19.20 -2.60 0.38
C LEU A 131 20.15 -1.41 0.55
N LYS A 132 20.29 -0.89 1.77
CA LYS A 132 21.22 0.18 2.14
C LYS A 132 21.05 1.45 1.31
N TRP A 133 19.81 1.83 0.99
CA TRP A 133 19.52 3.04 0.20
C TRP A 133 20.09 4.34 0.78
N SER A 134 20.40 4.38 2.08
CA SER A 134 21.11 5.50 2.68
C SER A 134 22.49 5.78 2.06
N GLU A 135 23.12 4.78 1.42
CA GLU A 135 24.40 4.92 0.73
C GLU A 135 24.28 5.61 -0.64
N PHE A 136 23.07 5.73 -1.17
CA PHE A 136 22.80 6.37 -2.47
C PHE A 136 22.27 7.78 -2.36
N LEU A 137 21.99 8.24 -1.14
CA LEU A 137 21.46 9.58 -0.88
C LEU A 137 22.50 10.65 -1.20
N ASN A 138 22.12 11.57 -2.07
CA ASN A 138 22.85 12.80 -2.32
C ASN A 138 22.12 13.98 -1.66
N ASP A 139 22.79 15.14 -1.56
CA ASP A 139 22.18 16.34 -0.98
C ASP A 139 20.96 16.84 -1.79
N GLU A 140 20.91 16.53 -3.08
CA GLU A 140 19.77 16.84 -3.96
C GLU A 140 18.53 15.98 -3.67
N ASP A 141 18.70 14.78 -3.09
CA ASP A 141 17.58 13.91 -2.70
C ASP A 141 16.94 14.37 -1.38
N LYS A 142 17.61 15.23 -0.61
CA LYS A 142 17.08 15.78 0.64
C LYS A 142 16.05 16.86 0.31
N SER A 143 14.85 16.76 0.89
CA SER A 143 13.80 17.75 0.65
C SER A 143 14.21 19.12 1.17
N SER A 144 14.51 20.05 0.26
CA SER A 144 15.02 21.39 0.59
C SER A 144 13.95 22.49 0.54
N THR A 145 12.76 22.20 0.02
CA THR A 145 11.71 23.21 -0.22
C THR A 145 10.49 23.09 0.69
N THR A 146 10.21 21.90 1.23
CA THR A 146 9.05 21.69 2.13
C THR A 146 9.48 21.74 3.60
N PRO A 147 8.81 22.50 4.47
CA PRO A 147 9.08 22.49 5.91
C PRO A 147 9.02 21.09 6.53
N TYR A 148 9.93 20.80 7.46
CA TYR A 148 10.02 19.49 8.14
C TYR A 148 8.70 19.04 8.77
N GLU A 149 8.00 19.92 9.49
CA GLU A 149 6.74 19.55 10.16
C GLU A 149 5.64 19.16 9.16
N ILE A 150 5.59 19.80 7.98
CA ILE A 150 4.63 19.44 6.92
C ILE A 150 4.95 18.05 6.36
N GLN A 151 6.22 17.74 6.14
CA GLN A 151 6.64 16.42 5.66
C GLN A 151 6.37 15.33 6.70
N LYS A 152 6.63 15.63 7.98
CA LYS A 152 6.37 14.74 9.10
C LYS A 152 4.88 14.44 9.26
N GLU A 153 4.03 15.46 9.19
CA GLU A 153 2.58 15.29 9.26
C GLU A 153 2.04 14.46 8.09
N ALA A 154 2.48 14.77 6.85
CA ALA A 154 2.14 13.98 5.67
C ALA A 154 2.63 12.52 5.79
N PHE A 155 3.82 12.32 6.35
CA PHE A 155 4.35 10.98 6.60
C PHE A 155 3.53 10.19 7.61
N PHE A 156 3.12 10.83 8.71
CA PHE A 156 2.33 10.18 9.75
C PHE A 156 0.96 9.75 9.22
N GLN A 157 0.30 10.64 8.48
CA GLN A 157 -0.96 10.32 7.79
C GLN A 157 -0.78 9.12 6.86
N ASN A 158 0.31 9.06 6.08
CA ASN A 158 0.59 7.92 5.20
C ASN A 158 0.79 6.61 5.99
N LEU A 159 1.49 6.63 7.12
CA LEU A 159 1.68 5.45 7.97
C LEU A 159 0.36 4.99 8.62
N THR A 160 -0.48 5.93 9.07
CA THR A 160 -1.80 5.61 9.62
C THR A 160 -2.70 5.02 8.55
N LEU A 161 -2.72 5.58 7.35
CA LEU A 161 -3.51 5.07 6.22
C LEU A 161 -3.05 3.68 5.77
N TYR A 162 -1.73 3.47 5.64
CA TYR A 162 -1.19 2.22 5.12
C TYR A 162 -1.16 1.10 6.17
N TRP A 163 -0.51 1.36 7.31
CA TRP A 163 -0.31 0.34 8.34
C TRP A 163 -1.44 0.27 9.37
N GLY A 164 -2.30 1.29 9.46
CA GLY A 164 -3.26 1.41 10.56
C GLY A 164 -2.58 1.72 11.90
N ILE A 165 -1.38 2.32 11.89
CA ILE A 165 -0.67 2.70 13.11
C ILE A 165 -1.18 4.08 13.55
N PRO A 166 -1.76 4.21 14.76
CA PRO A 166 -2.20 5.50 15.30
C PRO A 166 -1.04 6.50 15.45
N GLU A 167 -1.31 7.78 15.21
CA GLU A 167 -0.30 8.84 15.29
C GLU A 167 0.38 8.95 16.66
N ASP A 168 -0.33 8.68 17.76
CA ASP A 168 0.26 8.70 19.11
C ASP A 168 1.36 7.63 19.29
N ILE A 169 1.21 6.47 18.62
CA ILE A 169 2.22 5.41 18.60
C ILE A 169 3.42 5.86 17.75
N ILE A 170 3.17 6.50 16.61
CA ILE A 170 4.22 7.02 15.73
C ILE A 170 5.05 8.08 16.47
N LEU A 171 4.39 9.04 17.13
CA LEU A 171 5.02 10.11 17.91
C LEU A 171 5.94 9.59 19.01
N LYS A 172 5.51 8.55 19.75
CA LYS A 172 6.33 7.92 20.81
C LYS A 172 7.68 7.41 20.28
N HIS A 173 7.73 7.00 19.02
CA HIS A 173 8.95 6.52 18.38
C HIS A 173 9.77 7.63 17.72
N PHE A 174 9.14 8.69 17.19
CA PHE A 174 9.83 9.78 16.49
C PHE A 174 10.59 10.74 17.43
N ASN A 175 10.09 10.98 18.64
CA ASN A 175 10.70 11.94 19.57
C ASN A 175 12.14 11.59 20.01
N SER A 176 12.58 10.35 19.80
CA SER A 176 13.92 9.88 20.17
C SER A 176 14.94 9.94 19.04
N GLU A 177 14.54 10.22 17.79
CA GLU A 177 15.39 10.02 16.61
C GLU A 177 15.65 11.32 15.83
N LYS A 178 16.90 11.56 15.44
CA LYS A 178 17.23 12.64 14.50
C LYS A 178 16.89 12.18 13.07
N THR A 179 15.80 12.73 12.53
CA THR A 179 15.28 12.37 11.21
C THR A 179 15.33 13.56 10.25
N PHE A 180 15.69 13.31 9.00
CA PHE A 180 15.32 14.18 7.88
C PHE A 180 14.43 13.40 6.91
N PHE A 181 13.87 14.09 5.92
CA PHE A 181 12.96 13.47 4.96
C PHE A 181 13.52 13.55 3.54
N VAL A 182 13.22 12.50 2.78
CA VAL A 182 13.49 12.38 1.35
C VAL A 182 12.15 12.28 0.65
N ASP A 183 11.94 13.14 -0.35
CA ASP A 183 10.72 13.12 -1.14
C ASP A 183 10.72 11.88 -2.03
N THR A 184 9.64 11.10 -1.97
CA THR A 184 9.48 9.91 -2.82
C THR A 184 8.13 9.84 -3.48
N LEU A 185 7.99 8.93 -4.45
CA LEU A 185 6.71 8.62 -5.08
C LEU A 185 5.63 8.10 -4.11
N TYR A 186 6.02 7.64 -2.91
CA TYR A 186 5.11 7.20 -1.85
C TYR A 186 4.85 8.29 -0.79
N GLY A 187 5.33 9.51 -1.02
CA GLY A 187 5.37 10.59 -0.03
C GLY A 187 6.75 10.73 0.62
N PRO A 188 6.90 11.66 1.56
CA PRO A 188 8.17 11.86 2.26
C PRO A 188 8.51 10.62 3.08
N LEU A 189 9.72 10.09 2.94
CA LEU A 189 10.22 8.99 3.75
C LEU A 189 11.27 9.50 4.76
N PRO A 190 11.20 9.06 6.03
CA PRO A 190 12.19 9.45 7.01
C PRO A 190 13.50 8.72 6.73
N VAL A 191 14.59 9.46 6.81
CA VAL A 191 15.94 8.91 6.84
C VAL A 191 16.50 9.13 8.23
N LEU A 192 16.91 8.04 8.87
CA LEU A 192 17.52 8.06 10.18
C LEU A 192 19.00 8.42 10.08
N SER A 193 19.44 9.29 11.00
CA SER A 193 20.86 9.56 11.20
C SER A 193 21.56 8.37 11.85
N ASP A 194 20.88 7.68 12.77
CA ASP A 194 21.37 6.46 13.39
C ASP A 194 20.99 5.22 12.56
N ARG A 195 22.01 4.48 12.12
CA ARG A 195 21.86 3.26 11.31
C ARG A 195 21.68 1.99 12.14
N THR A 196 21.78 2.06 13.47
CA THR A 196 21.60 0.89 14.35
C THR A 196 20.24 0.22 14.13
N LEU A 197 19.18 1.00 13.95
CA LEU A 197 17.84 0.46 13.67
C LEU A 197 17.81 -0.30 12.34
N TYR A 198 18.39 0.26 11.29
CA TYR A 198 18.46 -0.40 9.98
C TYR A 198 19.21 -1.72 10.08
N GLN A 199 20.30 -1.77 10.85
CA GLN A 199 21.03 -3.01 11.11
C GLN A 199 20.19 -4.03 11.89
N GLN A 200 19.48 -3.63 12.96
CA GLN A 200 18.59 -4.53 13.72
C GLN A 200 17.47 -5.13 12.84
N ILE A 201 16.94 -4.33 11.91
CA ILE A 201 15.95 -4.80 10.93
C ILE A 201 16.61 -5.78 9.96
N TRP A 202 17.79 -5.44 9.44
CA TRP A 202 18.57 -6.30 8.55
C TRP A 202 18.84 -7.66 9.21
N ASP A 203 19.50 -7.69 10.38
CA ASP A 203 19.84 -8.89 11.13
C ASP A 203 18.62 -9.80 11.26
N LYS A 204 17.48 -9.28 11.70
CA LYS A 204 16.24 -10.05 11.86
C LYS A 204 15.79 -10.79 10.59
N PHE A 205 16.08 -10.26 9.40
CA PHE A 205 15.62 -10.81 8.13
C PHE A 205 16.68 -11.53 7.32
N THR A 206 17.96 -11.36 7.65
CA THR A 206 19.08 -11.87 6.85
C THR A 206 20.10 -12.70 7.64
N ASP A 207 19.93 -12.90 8.96
CA ASP A 207 20.95 -13.47 9.88
C ASP A 207 21.41 -14.92 9.64
N THR A 208 21.14 -15.49 8.46
CA THR A 208 21.50 -16.88 8.20
C THR A 208 22.09 -17.00 6.80
N ALA A 209 23.38 -16.68 6.68
CA ALA A 209 24.16 -16.82 5.46
C ALA A 209 24.11 -18.25 4.87
N ASP A 210 24.12 -19.28 5.74
CA ASP A 210 23.97 -20.70 5.37
C ASP A 210 22.61 -21.04 4.74
N ILE A 211 21.61 -20.21 5.03
CA ILE A 211 20.20 -20.46 4.72
C ILE A 211 19.82 -19.82 3.37
N LEU A 212 20.34 -18.62 3.10
CA LEU A 212 20.24 -17.99 1.79
C LEU A 212 21.03 -18.78 0.74
N ALA A 213 22.20 -19.33 1.05
CA ALA A 213 22.98 -20.14 0.12
C ALA A 213 22.21 -21.31 -0.52
N ARG A 214 21.22 -21.87 0.19
CA ARG A 214 20.46 -23.07 -0.22
C ARG A 214 19.08 -22.76 -0.85
N LYS A 215 18.53 -21.56 -0.65
CA LYS A 215 17.25 -21.10 -1.28
C LYS A 215 17.36 -20.98 -2.82
N TYR A 216 18.58 -20.88 -3.34
CA TYR A 216 18.87 -20.39 -4.69
C TYR A 216 19.65 -21.37 -5.59
N GLY A 217 19.91 -22.61 -5.15
CA GLY A 217 20.67 -23.60 -5.93
C GLY A 217 20.10 -23.98 -7.31
N HIS A 218 18.92 -23.46 -7.68
CA HIS A 218 18.31 -23.59 -9.00
C HIS A 218 17.68 -22.29 -9.54
N ARG A 219 17.94 -21.10 -8.94
CA ARG A 219 17.41 -19.85 -9.52
C ARG A 219 18.20 -19.52 -10.79
N ASN A 220 17.48 -19.43 -11.90
CA ASN A 220 18.03 -18.87 -13.11
C ASN A 220 18.14 -17.34 -12.90
N LEU A 221 19.35 -16.86 -12.57
CA LEU A 221 19.61 -15.43 -12.34
C LEU A 221 19.18 -14.56 -13.55
N LYS A 222 19.16 -15.13 -14.76
CA LYS A 222 18.59 -14.48 -15.95
C LYS A 222 17.10 -14.17 -15.77
N THR A 223 16.30 -15.12 -15.28
CA THR A 223 14.87 -14.89 -15.02
C THR A 223 14.62 -13.91 -13.88
N GLU A 224 15.49 -13.90 -12.86
CA GLU A 224 15.44 -12.90 -11.79
C GLU A 224 15.73 -11.51 -12.32
N TYR A 225 16.78 -11.38 -13.11
CA TYR A 225 17.11 -10.10 -13.74
C TYR A 225 15.97 -9.60 -14.64
N GLN A 226 15.36 -10.49 -15.43
CA GLN A 226 14.18 -10.17 -16.24
C GLN A 226 12.99 -9.69 -15.38
N TYR A 227 12.77 -10.29 -14.21
CA TYR A 227 11.74 -9.82 -13.27
C TYR A 227 12.01 -8.39 -12.82
N TYR A 228 13.23 -8.06 -12.37
CA TYR A 228 13.53 -6.69 -11.93
C TYR A 228 13.51 -5.69 -13.08
N GLN A 229 13.94 -6.08 -14.28
CA GLN A 229 13.81 -5.24 -15.47
C GLN A 229 12.34 -4.94 -15.78
N ALA A 230 11.47 -5.95 -15.70
CA ALA A 230 10.03 -5.78 -15.89
C ALA A 230 9.43 -4.88 -14.80
N PHE A 231 9.83 -5.07 -13.54
CA PHE A 231 9.37 -4.24 -12.43
C PHE A 231 9.76 -2.76 -12.63
N LEU A 232 11.03 -2.50 -12.97
CA LEU A 232 11.54 -1.16 -13.22
C LEU A 232 10.90 -0.50 -14.46
N SER A 233 10.54 -1.28 -15.49
CA SER A 233 9.88 -0.74 -16.70
C SER A 233 8.38 -0.48 -16.52
N GLN A 234 7.73 -1.22 -15.63
CA GLN A 234 6.27 -1.17 -15.44
C GLN A 234 5.81 -0.09 -14.44
N GLY A 235 6.68 0.34 -13.53
CA GLY A 235 6.31 1.24 -12.43
C GLY A 235 6.35 0.53 -11.07
N LEU A 236 6.54 1.30 -9.99
CA LEU A 236 6.84 0.76 -8.66
C LEU A 236 5.69 -0.02 -7.96
N GLY A 237 4.52 -0.15 -8.60
CA GLY A 237 3.37 -0.84 -8.00
C GLY A 237 2.96 -0.25 -6.64
N SER A 238 2.29 -1.05 -5.81
CA SER A 238 1.95 -0.70 -4.43
C SER A 238 3.17 -0.81 -3.50
N ILE A 239 3.08 -0.28 -2.26
CA ILE A 239 4.15 -0.46 -1.26
C ILE A 239 4.46 -1.96 -1.02
N PRO A 240 3.48 -2.87 -0.91
CA PRO A 240 3.72 -4.32 -0.85
C PRO A 240 4.52 -4.86 -2.04
N ASP A 241 4.22 -4.41 -3.26
CA ASP A 241 4.96 -4.83 -4.45
C ASP A 241 6.43 -4.39 -4.36
N LEU A 242 6.66 -3.16 -3.89
CA LEU A 242 8.00 -2.65 -3.64
C LEU A 242 8.71 -3.46 -2.54
N GLN A 243 8.06 -3.71 -1.40
CA GLN A 243 8.64 -4.48 -0.31
C GLN A 243 9.01 -5.91 -0.74
N TYR A 244 8.13 -6.56 -1.53
CA TYR A 244 8.39 -7.86 -2.12
C TYR A 244 9.61 -7.82 -3.04
N CYS A 245 9.72 -6.78 -3.88
CA CYS A 245 10.85 -6.55 -4.77
C CYS A 245 12.15 -6.34 -3.98
N VAL A 246 12.12 -5.48 -2.95
CA VAL A 246 13.24 -5.15 -2.06
C VAL A 246 13.78 -6.39 -1.35
N VAL A 247 12.90 -7.18 -0.73
CA VAL A 247 13.27 -8.41 -0.03
C VAL A 247 13.88 -9.43 -0.99
N ASN A 248 13.29 -9.62 -2.16
CA ASN A 248 13.82 -10.57 -3.14
C ASN A 248 15.17 -10.12 -3.70
N LEU A 249 15.35 -8.82 -3.97
CA LEU A 249 16.60 -8.26 -4.46
C LEU A 249 17.71 -8.40 -3.41
N CYS A 250 17.41 -8.06 -2.16
CA CYS A 250 18.35 -8.23 -1.03
C CYS A 250 18.82 -9.68 -0.92
N ASN A 251 17.89 -10.63 -0.96
CA ASN A 251 18.22 -12.04 -0.88
C ASN A 251 19.06 -12.52 -2.09
N THR A 252 18.75 -12.05 -3.30
CA THR A 252 19.52 -12.36 -4.52
C THR A 252 20.94 -11.79 -4.45
N MET A 253 21.09 -10.54 -4.00
CA MET A 253 22.40 -9.90 -3.80
C MET A 253 23.23 -10.64 -2.73
N ASN A 254 22.61 -11.02 -1.61
CA ASN A 254 23.27 -11.81 -0.58
C ASN A 254 23.72 -13.18 -1.10
N TYR A 255 22.90 -13.84 -1.92
CA TYR A 255 23.29 -15.07 -2.60
C TYR A 255 24.50 -14.88 -3.49
N CYS A 256 24.50 -13.86 -4.36
CA CYS A 256 25.63 -13.60 -5.24
C CYS A 256 26.93 -13.33 -4.45
N ARG A 257 26.83 -12.56 -3.36
CA ARG A 257 27.97 -12.28 -2.46
C ARG A 257 28.52 -13.55 -1.81
N TYR A 258 27.64 -14.42 -1.31
CA TYR A 258 28.03 -15.66 -0.65
C TYR A 258 28.71 -16.66 -1.59
N HIS A 259 28.23 -16.78 -2.82
CA HIS A 259 28.75 -17.72 -3.82
C HIS A 259 29.86 -17.12 -4.70
N GLY A 260 30.41 -15.97 -4.34
CA GLY A 260 31.50 -15.34 -5.10
C GLY A 260 31.11 -14.88 -6.52
N LEU A 261 29.82 -14.68 -6.80
CA LEU A 261 29.29 -14.27 -8.10
C LEU A 261 29.38 -12.75 -8.28
N GLY A 262 30.61 -12.21 -8.29
CA GLY A 262 30.87 -10.77 -8.28
C GLY A 262 30.24 -9.98 -9.45
N ALA A 263 30.24 -10.56 -10.65
CA ALA A 263 29.65 -9.92 -11.84
C ALA A 263 28.13 -9.77 -11.71
N GLU A 264 27.45 -10.82 -11.24
CA GLU A 264 26.00 -10.79 -11.01
C GLU A 264 25.63 -9.91 -9.82
N TYR A 265 26.44 -9.95 -8.75
CA TYR A 265 26.26 -9.04 -7.62
C TYR A 265 26.30 -7.57 -8.07
N SER A 266 27.30 -7.21 -8.89
CA SER A 266 27.43 -5.86 -9.46
C SER A 266 26.23 -5.49 -10.35
N ARG A 267 25.69 -6.47 -11.10
CA ARG A 267 24.49 -6.30 -11.93
C ARG A 267 23.26 -6.01 -11.08
N PHE A 268 23.03 -6.76 -9.99
CA PHE A 268 21.92 -6.51 -9.07
C PHE A 268 22.11 -5.25 -8.21
N GLN A 269 23.36 -4.83 -7.94
CA GLN A 269 23.62 -3.51 -7.34
C GLN A 269 23.16 -2.36 -8.26
N LYS A 270 23.35 -2.49 -9.59
CA LYS A 270 22.80 -1.51 -10.54
C LYS A 270 21.27 -1.47 -10.48
N VAL A 271 20.62 -2.64 -10.41
CA VAL A 271 19.16 -2.73 -10.20
C VAL A 271 18.74 -2.03 -8.92
N ASN A 272 19.44 -2.27 -7.80
CA ASN A 272 19.18 -1.63 -6.51
C ASN A 272 19.25 -0.10 -6.61
N LYS A 273 20.32 0.43 -7.22
CA LYS A 273 20.47 1.87 -7.46
C LYS A 273 19.34 2.43 -8.34
N CYS A 274 18.95 1.72 -9.39
CA CYS A 274 17.83 2.13 -10.24
C CYS A 274 16.51 2.14 -9.47
N LEU A 275 16.27 1.14 -8.62
CA LEU A 275 15.07 1.06 -7.78
C LEU A 275 14.99 2.23 -6.80
N PHE A 276 16.11 2.58 -6.15
CA PHE A 276 16.19 3.76 -5.29
C PHE A 276 15.91 5.05 -6.07
N LYS A 277 16.61 5.28 -7.19
CA LYS A 277 16.37 6.46 -8.05
C LYS A 277 14.94 6.55 -8.55
N MET A 278 14.31 5.41 -8.82
CA MET A 278 12.93 5.36 -9.27
C MET A 278 11.98 5.89 -8.19
N ILE A 279 12.23 5.60 -6.90
CA ILE A 279 11.40 6.13 -5.81
C ILE A 279 11.72 7.59 -5.47
N THR A 280 12.97 8.05 -5.59
CA THR A 280 13.40 9.42 -5.19
C THR A 280 13.41 10.45 -6.32
N LEU A 281 13.38 10.01 -7.58
CA LEU A 281 13.39 10.83 -8.79
C LEU A 281 14.46 11.95 -8.82
N ASN A 282 15.68 11.54 -9.19
CA ASN A 282 16.66 12.40 -9.87
C ASN A 282 17.26 11.63 -11.07
N LEU A 283 16.96 12.07 -12.31
CA LEU A 283 17.08 11.29 -13.55
C LEU A 283 18.45 11.41 -14.27
N ASP A 284 19.57 11.22 -13.55
CA ASP A 284 20.91 11.07 -14.17
C ASP A 284 21.35 9.61 -14.33
N ALA A 285 20.49 8.76 -14.90
CA ALA A 285 20.92 7.47 -15.43
C ALA A 285 20.05 7.14 -16.64
N SER A 286 20.64 7.26 -17.81
CA SER A 286 20.03 7.10 -19.13
C SER A 286 19.19 5.82 -19.25
N SER A 287 17.88 6.04 -19.41
CA SER A 287 16.84 5.16 -19.97
C SER A 287 16.47 3.87 -19.23
N LEU A 288 15.23 3.82 -18.74
CA LEU A 288 14.49 2.57 -18.60
C LEU A 288 13.44 2.49 -19.73
N PRO A 289 13.39 1.38 -20.51
CA PRO A 289 12.52 1.26 -21.66
C PRO A 289 11.06 1.01 -21.26
N ARG A 290 10.14 1.37 -22.17
CA ARG A 290 8.68 1.22 -21.98
C ARG A 290 8.18 -0.18 -22.39
N ALA A 291 7.20 -0.69 -21.64
CA ALA A 291 5.83 -1.04 -22.11
C ALA A 291 5.21 -2.31 -21.45
N ASN A 292 3.87 -2.25 -21.32
CA ASN A 292 2.82 -3.28 -21.25
C ASN A 292 2.95 -4.51 -20.33
N PHE A 293 1.92 -4.65 -19.47
CA PHE A 293 1.82 -5.62 -18.38
C PHE A 293 1.27 -6.99 -18.81
N THR A 294 1.92 -8.06 -18.38
CA THR A 294 1.24 -9.32 -18.00
C THR A 294 1.82 -9.83 -16.68
N HIS A 295 1.04 -9.74 -15.60
CA HIS A 295 1.43 -10.36 -14.33
C HIS A 295 1.51 -11.88 -14.49
N ARG A 296 2.53 -12.49 -13.87
CA ARG A 296 2.50 -13.90 -13.48
C ARG A 296 1.38 -14.06 -12.44
N LYS A 297 0.15 -14.25 -12.91
CA LYS A 297 -0.99 -14.61 -12.05
C LYS A 297 -0.68 -15.97 -11.44
N THR A 298 -0.38 -16.02 -10.14
CA THR A 298 -0.51 -17.26 -9.37
C THR A 298 -1.99 -17.52 -9.15
N GLU A 299 -2.66 -18.08 -10.17
CA GLU A 299 -4.08 -18.47 -10.16
C GLU A 299 -4.47 -19.32 -8.96
N THR A 300 -3.51 -20.03 -8.35
CA THR A 300 -3.73 -20.97 -7.25
C THR A 300 -4.23 -20.32 -5.95
N ILE A 301 -3.86 -19.06 -5.65
CA ILE A 301 -4.27 -18.38 -4.39
C ILE A 301 -5.64 -17.72 -4.53
N ARG A 302 -6.08 -17.39 -5.77
CA ARG A 302 -7.38 -16.72 -6.01
C ARG A 302 -8.60 -17.59 -5.77
N LYS A 303 -8.44 -18.91 -5.62
CA LYS A 303 -9.56 -19.82 -5.33
C LYS A 303 -10.00 -19.78 -3.86
N SER A 304 -9.12 -19.39 -2.93
CA SER A 304 -9.51 -19.11 -1.55
C SER A 304 -9.99 -17.66 -1.45
N LYS A 305 -11.31 -17.47 -1.57
CA LYS A 305 -11.94 -16.19 -1.20
C LYS A 305 -11.58 -15.93 0.28
N ASN A 306 -10.85 -14.85 0.55
CA ASN A 306 -10.45 -14.35 1.88
C ASN A 306 -9.20 -14.98 2.55
N LEU A 307 -7.99 -14.85 1.97
CA LEU A 307 -6.78 -14.90 2.80
C LEU A 307 -6.77 -13.69 3.75
N LYS A 308 -6.70 -13.92 5.06
CA LYS A 308 -6.63 -12.87 6.07
C LYS A 308 -5.34 -13.01 6.89
N TYR A 309 -4.37 -12.13 6.61
CA TYR A 309 -3.22 -11.98 7.50
C TYR A 309 -3.62 -11.09 8.68
N PRO A 310 -3.42 -11.53 9.94
CA PRO A 310 -3.81 -10.74 11.10
C PRO A 310 -2.94 -9.48 11.21
N LYS A 311 -3.52 -8.29 11.07
CA LYS A 311 -2.83 -7.02 11.34
C LYS A 311 -2.59 -6.88 12.84
N LYS A 312 -1.38 -7.22 13.32
CA LYS A 312 -0.99 -6.96 14.72
C LYS A 312 -0.74 -5.46 14.91
N VAL A 313 -1.72 -4.72 15.43
CA VAL A 313 -1.47 -3.46 16.15
C VAL A 313 -1.26 -3.85 17.61
N GLN A 314 -0.04 -3.70 18.12
CA GLN A 314 0.26 -4.02 19.52
C GLN A 314 -0.47 -3.04 20.44
N LYS A 315 -1.69 -3.38 20.88
CA LYS A 315 -2.33 -2.72 22.02
C LYS A 315 -1.63 -3.17 23.30
N LYS A 316 -0.71 -2.35 23.82
CA LYS A 316 -0.43 -2.36 25.27
C LYS A 316 -1.25 -1.26 25.91
N THR A 317 -2.31 -1.68 26.58
CA THR A 317 -3.12 -0.88 27.49
C THR A 317 -2.23 -0.36 28.62
N VAL A 318 -2.10 0.97 28.72
CA VAL A 318 -1.65 1.63 29.96
C VAL A 318 -2.68 2.69 30.30
N HIS A 319 -3.45 2.41 31.34
CA HIS A 319 -4.23 3.42 32.06
C HIS A 319 -3.28 4.45 32.67
N LYS A 320 -3.52 5.75 32.42
CA LYS A 320 -3.72 6.75 33.48
C LYS A 320 -4.03 8.16 32.95
N LYS A 321 -5.17 8.65 33.44
CA LYS A 321 -5.51 9.98 33.97
C LYS A 321 -5.19 11.23 33.13
N SER A 322 -6.30 11.87 32.78
CA SER A 322 -6.54 13.26 32.40
C SER A 322 -5.88 14.30 33.33
N THR A 323 -5.44 15.40 32.71
CA THR A 323 -5.76 16.78 33.12
C THR A 323 -5.59 17.73 31.92
N PRO A 324 -6.49 18.72 31.73
CA PRO A 324 -6.48 19.62 30.58
C PRO A 324 -5.72 20.92 30.88
N THR A 325 -4.93 21.41 29.92
CA THR A 325 -4.42 22.79 29.95
C THR A 325 -4.94 23.57 28.75
N LYS A 326 -5.71 24.62 29.09
CA LYS A 326 -6.22 25.69 28.23
C LYS A 326 -5.08 26.61 27.74
N THR A 327 -5.47 27.51 26.83
CA THR A 327 -4.76 28.71 26.30
C THR A 327 -3.75 28.44 25.17
N SER A 328 -3.74 29.16 24.03
CA SER A 328 -4.47 30.38 23.65
C SER A 328 -4.40 30.56 22.13
N LYS A 329 -5.53 30.94 21.52
CA LYS A 329 -5.61 31.57 20.20
C LYS A 329 -4.79 32.87 20.21
N LYS A 330 -3.89 33.05 19.24
CA LYS A 330 -3.51 34.38 18.78
C LYS A 330 -3.28 34.34 17.27
N TYR A 331 -4.26 34.91 16.57
CA TYR A 331 -4.16 35.35 15.19
C TYR A 331 -3.02 36.37 15.10
N ILE A 332 -2.10 36.17 14.15
CA ILE A 332 -1.30 37.26 13.59
C ILE A 332 -1.56 37.21 12.08
N GLN A 333 -2.44 38.12 11.66
CA GLN A 333 -2.42 38.66 10.30
C GLN A 333 -1.02 39.23 10.06
N ASN A 334 -0.39 38.90 8.93
CA ASN A 334 0.58 39.79 8.35
C ASN A 334 0.43 39.79 6.83
N GLU A 335 0.40 41.00 6.34
CA GLU A 335 -0.07 41.45 5.04
C GLU A 335 0.89 41.05 3.92
N LEU A 336 0.27 40.82 2.76
CA LEU A 336 0.92 40.73 1.46
C LEU A 336 1.60 42.06 1.14
N VAL A 337 2.92 42.06 1.08
CA VAL A 337 3.68 43.15 0.43
C VAL A 337 3.78 42.83 -1.07
N PRO A 338 3.26 43.68 -1.97
CA PRO A 338 3.41 43.48 -3.41
C PRO A 338 4.77 44.00 -3.87
N THR A 339 5.61 43.12 -4.43
CA THR A 339 6.81 43.54 -5.15
C THR A 339 6.44 44.03 -6.54
N LYS A 340 6.71 45.32 -6.79
CA LYS A 340 6.55 45.99 -8.08
C LYS A 340 7.64 45.58 -9.08
N ASN A 341 7.17 45.42 -10.32
CA ASN A 341 7.83 45.71 -11.60
C ASN A 341 9.17 45.04 -11.95
N SER A 342 9.06 44.11 -12.90
CA SER A 342 9.86 44.18 -14.13
C SER A 342 8.93 44.05 -15.35
N ASN A 343 8.59 45.20 -15.94
CA ASN A 343 7.99 45.27 -17.27
C ASN A 343 8.99 44.75 -18.31
N LYS A 344 8.60 43.75 -19.11
CA LYS A 344 9.09 43.60 -20.50
C LYS A 344 8.09 42.80 -21.35
N TYR A 345 7.52 43.50 -22.33
CA TYR A 345 6.81 43.05 -23.54
C TYR A 345 5.54 42.19 -23.37
N HIS A 346 4.39 42.87 -23.43
CA HIS A 346 3.10 42.26 -23.77
C HIS A 346 3.02 41.96 -25.26
N THR A 347 3.19 40.69 -25.65
CA THR A 347 2.39 40.11 -26.73
C THR A 347 1.16 39.48 -26.09
N LYS A 348 -0.04 39.91 -26.49
CA LYS A 348 -1.30 39.24 -26.14
C LYS A 348 -1.32 37.87 -26.84
N GLU A 349 -0.63 36.89 -26.27
CA GLU A 349 -0.73 35.51 -26.70
C GLU A 349 -2.12 34.97 -26.33
N ASP A 350 -2.85 34.53 -27.35
CA ASP A 350 -4.16 33.88 -27.23
C ASP A 350 -4.11 32.73 -26.19
N PRO A 351 -4.98 32.73 -25.16
CA PRO A 351 -5.04 31.66 -24.16
C PRO A 351 -5.27 30.27 -24.80
N ASP A 352 -5.91 30.21 -25.98
CA ASP A 352 -6.07 28.95 -26.70
C ASP A 352 -4.77 28.42 -27.32
N SER A 353 -3.87 29.31 -27.77
CA SER A 353 -2.53 28.94 -28.24
C SER A 353 -1.69 28.31 -27.12
N LYS A 354 -1.78 28.86 -25.90
CA LYS A 354 -1.11 28.31 -24.71
C LYS A 354 -1.64 26.93 -24.34
N ILE A 355 -2.96 26.72 -24.35
CA ILE A 355 -3.55 25.41 -24.08
C ILE A 355 -3.13 24.38 -25.14
N ASN A 356 -3.16 24.76 -26.41
CA ASN A 356 -2.79 23.88 -27.52
C ASN A 356 -1.33 23.42 -27.42
N SER A 357 -0.43 24.28 -26.91
CA SER A 357 0.97 23.91 -26.63
C SER A 357 1.13 22.88 -25.49
N ILE A 358 0.17 22.82 -24.57
CA ILE A 358 0.23 21.96 -23.37
C ILE A 358 -0.35 20.57 -23.65
N ILE A 359 -1.30 20.43 -24.60
CA ILE A 359 -1.97 19.16 -24.91
C ILE A 359 -0.99 17.99 -25.17
N PRO A 360 0.08 18.14 -25.97
CA PRO A 360 1.06 17.06 -26.17
C PRO A 360 1.72 16.60 -24.86
N SER A 361 1.96 17.53 -23.94
CA SER A 361 2.57 17.24 -22.63
C SER A 361 1.63 16.46 -21.71
N LEU A 362 0.31 16.61 -21.84
CA LEU A 362 -0.68 15.79 -21.12
C LEU A 362 -0.67 14.33 -21.58
N HIS A 363 -0.30 14.09 -22.84
CA HIS A 363 -0.19 12.76 -23.44
C HIS A 363 1.23 12.19 -23.38
N SER A 364 2.17 12.88 -22.73
CA SER A 364 3.52 12.36 -22.50
C SER A 364 3.48 11.05 -21.73
N SER A 365 4.42 10.15 -21.99
CA SER A 365 4.58 8.96 -21.16
C SER A 365 5.22 9.25 -19.80
N ASP A 366 5.79 10.45 -19.63
CA ASP A 366 6.49 10.85 -18.41
C ASP A 366 5.49 11.51 -17.46
N PRO A 367 5.18 10.89 -16.31
CA PRO A 367 4.26 11.44 -15.32
C PRO A 367 4.67 12.83 -14.81
N LEU A 368 5.96 13.17 -14.79
CA LEU A 368 6.41 14.50 -14.36
C LEU A 368 6.07 15.57 -15.40
N VAL A 369 6.20 15.26 -16.68
CA VAL A 369 5.78 16.16 -17.77
C VAL A 369 4.26 16.36 -17.72
N GLN A 370 3.51 15.28 -17.47
CA GLN A 370 2.05 15.35 -17.29
C GLN A 370 1.67 16.19 -16.06
N ILE A 371 2.33 16.00 -14.91
CA ILE A 371 2.07 16.77 -13.69
C ILE A 371 2.40 18.25 -13.89
N ARG A 372 3.52 18.58 -14.55
CA ARG A 372 3.84 19.98 -14.89
C ARG A 372 2.79 20.58 -15.83
N ALA A 373 2.32 19.83 -16.81
CA ALA A 373 1.25 20.23 -17.70
C ALA A 373 -0.08 20.46 -16.96
N ILE A 374 -0.45 19.56 -16.03
CA ILE A 374 -1.61 19.68 -15.15
C ILE A 374 -1.52 20.94 -14.29
N LYS A 375 -0.37 21.19 -13.66
CA LYS A 375 -0.15 22.40 -12.84
C LYS A 375 -0.28 23.67 -13.70
N LYS A 376 0.30 23.68 -14.90
CA LYS A 376 0.14 24.79 -15.85
C LYS A 376 -1.32 25.02 -16.22
N LEU A 377 -2.07 23.97 -16.59
CA LEU A 377 -3.51 24.08 -16.86
C LEU A 377 -4.30 24.58 -15.64
N SER A 378 -3.95 24.10 -14.44
CA SER A 378 -4.59 24.53 -13.19
C SER A 378 -4.46 26.03 -12.94
N LEU A 379 -3.29 26.61 -13.24
CA LEU A 379 -3.03 28.04 -13.11
C LEU A 379 -3.83 28.89 -14.09
N MET A 380 -4.28 28.33 -15.22
CA MET A 380 -5.02 29.09 -16.23
C MET A 380 -6.46 29.41 -15.81
N LYS A 381 -7.03 28.65 -14.85
CA LYS A 381 -8.36 28.88 -14.27
C LYS A 381 -9.44 29.24 -15.31
N ASN A 382 -9.54 28.44 -16.38
CA ASN A 382 -10.56 28.59 -17.43
C ASN A 382 -11.28 27.26 -17.72
N ASP A 383 -12.46 27.33 -18.35
CA ASP A 383 -13.35 26.17 -18.56
C ASP A 383 -12.71 25.08 -19.43
N LYS A 384 -11.93 25.47 -20.45
CA LYS A 384 -11.20 24.53 -21.30
C LYS A 384 -10.14 23.76 -20.51
N SER A 385 -9.47 24.41 -19.56
CA SER A 385 -8.52 23.77 -18.64
C SER A 385 -9.22 22.83 -17.67
N LEU A 386 -10.38 23.23 -17.12
CA LEU A 386 -11.21 22.36 -16.28
C LEU A 386 -11.62 21.09 -17.05
N SER A 387 -12.10 21.27 -18.29
CA SER A 387 -12.51 20.16 -19.16
C SER A 387 -11.36 19.21 -19.50
N LEU A 388 -10.14 19.73 -19.71
CA LEU A 388 -8.95 18.91 -19.96
C LEU A 388 -8.51 18.16 -18.69
N LEU A 389 -8.47 18.83 -17.54
CA LEU A 389 -8.15 18.20 -16.26
C LEU A 389 -9.15 17.10 -15.91
N HIS A 390 -10.43 17.31 -16.21
CA HIS A 390 -11.46 16.29 -16.02
C HIS A 390 -11.15 15.03 -16.84
N LYS A 391 -10.86 15.17 -18.14
CA LYS A 391 -10.47 14.04 -19.00
C LYS A 391 -9.23 13.31 -18.48
N VAL A 392 -8.28 14.05 -17.91
CA VAL A 392 -7.07 13.46 -17.30
C VAL A 392 -7.39 12.71 -16.01
N ALA A 393 -8.32 13.21 -15.18
CA ALA A 393 -8.74 12.50 -13.98
C ALA A 393 -9.40 11.14 -14.32
N LEU A 394 -10.21 11.08 -15.38
CA LEU A 394 -10.95 9.86 -15.76
C LEU A 394 -10.11 8.80 -16.50
N ARG A 395 -9.12 9.20 -17.30
CA ARG A 395 -8.39 8.28 -18.20
C ARG A 395 -7.18 7.60 -17.56
N TYR A 396 -6.64 8.14 -16.46
CA TYR A 396 -5.36 7.69 -15.90
C TYR A 396 -5.54 6.98 -14.56
N THR A 397 -4.82 5.88 -14.35
CA THR A 397 -4.99 4.97 -13.19
C THR A 397 -4.02 5.24 -12.03
N GLN A 398 -3.28 6.37 -12.02
CA GLN A 398 -2.12 6.61 -11.15
C GLN A 398 -2.11 8.04 -10.51
N SER A 399 -0.95 8.49 -10.01
CA SER A 399 -0.69 9.80 -9.39
C SER A 399 -1.13 11.02 -10.22
N VAL A 400 -1.19 10.88 -11.53
CA VAL A 400 -1.65 11.90 -12.49
C VAL A 400 -3.13 12.23 -12.27
N ALA A 401 -3.98 11.23 -12.02
CA ALA A 401 -5.40 11.45 -11.73
C ALA A 401 -5.57 12.17 -10.39
N VAL A 402 -4.79 11.79 -9.36
CA VAL A 402 -4.77 12.47 -8.06
C VAL A 402 -4.38 13.95 -8.21
N CYS A 403 -3.32 14.23 -8.98
CA CYS A 403 -2.87 15.60 -9.23
C CYS A 403 -3.91 16.43 -10.01
N ALA A 404 -4.57 15.81 -11.00
CA ALA A 404 -5.62 16.45 -11.76
C ALA A 404 -6.83 16.78 -10.86
N THR A 405 -7.32 15.82 -10.06
CA THR A 405 -8.45 16.04 -9.14
C THR A 405 -8.12 17.10 -8.07
N THR A 406 -6.90 17.05 -7.51
CA THR A 406 -6.44 18.08 -6.55
C THR A 406 -6.41 19.47 -7.20
N SER A 407 -6.03 19.55 -8.48
CA SER A 407 -6.03 20.81 -9.23
C SER A 407 -7.45 21.32 -9.44
N ILE A 408 -8.39 20.44 -9.81
CA ILE A 408 -9.81 20.76 -10.07
C ILE A 408 -10.49 21.33 -8.82
N LYS A 409 -10.17 20.84 -7.61
CA LYS A 409 -10.70 21.37 -6.35
C LYS A 409 -10.61 22.90 -6.25
N SER A 410 -9.56 23.49 -6.81
CA SER A 410 -9.30 24.93 -6.73
C SER A 410 -9.93 25.77 -7.87
N PHE A 411 -10.87 25.21 -8.65
CA PHE A 411 -11.53 25.93 -9.74
C PHE A 411 -12.83 26.61 -9.27
N PRO A 412 -12.97 27.94 -9.43
CA PRO A 412 -14.11 28.70 -8.90
C PRO A 412 -15.33 28.67 -9.83
N PHE A 413 -15.64 27.54 -10.46
CA PHE A 413 -16.74 27.41 -11.43
C PHE A 413 -17.92 26.65 -10.84
N SER A 414 -19.14 27.05 -11.21
CA SER A 414 -20.37 26.34 -10.84
C SER A 414 -20.36 24.88 -11.31
N ARG A 415 -19.77 24.62 -12.48
CA ARG A 415 -19.61 23.27 -13.05
C ARG A 415 -18.58 22.41 -12.31
N THR A 416 -17.74 22.97 -11.44
CA THR A 416 -16.72 22.21 -10.71
C THR A 416 -17.35 21.07 -9.89
N SER A 417 -18.51 21.27 -9.28
CA SER A 417 -19.20 20.21 -8.54
C SER A 417 -19.65 19.05 -9.42
N GLU A 418 -20.09 19.31 -10.66
CA GLU A 418 -20.47 18.25 -11.61
C GLU A 418 -19.24 17.43 -12.03
N VAL A 419 -18.12 18.10 -12.29
CA VAL A 419 -16.86 17.44 -12.64
C VAL A 419 -16.34 16.59 -11.49
N LEU A 420 -16.39 17.10 -10.26
CA LEU A 420 -15.99 16.34 -9.07
C LEU A 420 -16.93 15.16 -8.82
N ALA A 421 -18.23 15.32 -9.08
CA ALA A 421 -19.21 14.23 -8.98
C ALA A 421 -18.93 13.10 -9.98
N ASP A 422 -18.59 13.43 -11.23
CA ASP A 422 -18.20 12.44 -12.23
C ASP A 422 -16.88 11.74 -11.82
N ILE A 423 -15.90 12.49 -11.31
CA ILE A 423 -14.65 11.90 -10.81
C ILE A 423 -14.91 10.91 -9.67
N LEU A 424 -15.77 11.26 -8.70
CA LEU A 424 -16.16 10.40 -7.59
C LEU A 424 -16.85 9.10 -8.07
N GLN A 425 -17.51 9.09 -9.22
CA GLN A 425 -18.25 7.91 -9.70
C GLN A 425 -17.46 7.06 -10.69
N SER A 426 -16.68 7.71 -11.54
CA SER A 426 -16.16 7.12 -12.78
C SER A 426 -14.65 6.90 -12.75
N THR A 427 -13.92 7.49 -11.80
CA THR A 427 -12.45 7.39 -11.75
C THR A 427 -11.99 6.05 -11.16
N PRO A 428 -11.10 5.30 -11.84
CA PRO A 428 -10.60 4.01 -11.32
C PRO A 428 -9.83 4.13 -10.00
N HIS A 429 -9.08 5.22 -9.81
CA HIS A 429 -8.16 5.39 -8.68
C HIS A 429 -8.87 5.86 -7.39
N PRO A 430 -8.87 5.06 -6.30
CA PRO A 430 -9.63 5.38 -5.08
C PRO A 430 -9.22 6.72 -4.42
N LYS A 431 -7.94 7.07 -4.40
CA LYS A 431 -7.49 8.34 -3.81
C LYS A 431 -8.02 9.57 -4.57
N ALA A 432 -8.21 9.45 -5.89
CA ALA A 432 -8.81 10.54 -6.66
C ALA A 432 -10.29 10.69 -6.32
N ARG A 433 -11.00 9.57 -6.09
CA ARG A 433 -12.38 9.58 -5.59
C ARG A 433 -12.50 10.17 -4.18
N VAL A 434 -11.58 9.83 -3.27
CA VAL A 434 -11.50 10.44 -1.92
C VAL A 434 -11.34 11.96 -2.03
N ILE A 435 -10.38 12.45 -2.82
CA ILE A 435 -10.16 13.90 -2.99
C ILE A 435 -11.38 14.57 -3.64
N ALA A 436 -12.06 13.88 -4.56
CA ALA A 436 -13.29 14.38 -5.15
C ALA A 436 -14.40 14.51 -4.09
N ALA A 437 -14.61 13.49 -3.25
CA ALA A 437 -15.56 13.55 -2.14
C ALA A 437 -15.24 14.71 -1.19
N GLN A 438 -13.99 14.83 -0.77
CA GLN A 438 -13.53 15.93 0.08
C GLN A 438 -13.81 17.30 -0.57
N ALA A 439 -13.50 17.47 -1.85
CA ALA A 439 -13.71 18.72 -2.57
C ALA A 439 -15.20 19.05 -2.76
N LEU A 440 -16.07 18.05 -2.89
CA LEU A 440 -17.52 18.24 -2.98
C LEU A 440 -18.12 18.83 -1.69
N SER A 441 -17.53 18.52 -0.52
CA SER A 441 -17.93 19.13 0.75
C SER A 441 -17.74 20.64 0.75
N ASP A 442 -16.62 21.12 0.20
CA ASP A 442 -16.31 22.55 0.08
C ASP A 442 -17.27 23.27 -0.88
N GLN A 443 -17.79 22.57 -1.90
CA GLN A 443 -18.75 23.17 -2.85
C GLN A 443 -20.16 23.32 -2.25
N ASN A 444 -20.55 22.40 -1.35
CA ASN A 444 -21.84 22.40 -0.65
C ASN A 444 -23.07 22.71 -1.54
N THR A 445 -23.15 22.10 -2.71
CA THR A 445 -24.32 22.22 -3.60
C THR A 445 -25.24 21.01 -3.47
N PRO A 446 -26.52 21.11 -3.87
CA PRO A 446 -27.40 19.93 -3.95
C PRO A 446 -26.79 18.79 -4.79
N ALA A 447 -26.07 19.13 -5.86
CA ALA A 447 -25.34 18.16 -6.67
C ALA A 447 -24.21 17.48 -5.89
N SER A 448 -23.49 18.21 -5.04
CA SER A 448 -22.49 17.61 -4.13
C SER A 448 -23.10 16.60 -3.18
N ILE A 449 -24.23 16.93 -2.55
CA ILE A 449 -24.90 16.03 -1.60
C ILE A 449 -25.34 14.74 -2.30
N MET A 450 -25.95 14.83 -3.49
CA MET A 450 -26.35 13.66 -4.28
C MET A 450 -25.14 12.81 -4.71
N ALA A 451 -24.04 13.44 -5.10
CA ALA A 451 -22.83 12.73 -5.49
C ALA A 451 -22.19 11.98 -4.30
N LEU A 452 -22.13 12.63 -3.13
CA LEU A 452 -21.64 12.03 -1.90
C LEU A 452 -22.52 10.88 -1.43
N GLU A 453 -23.85 11.03 -1.50
CA GLU A 453 -24.81 9.94 -1.22
C GLU A 453 -24.54 8.72 -2.09
N LYS A 454 -24.31 8.91 -3.39
CA LYS A 454 -23.95 7.80 -4.29
C LYS A 454 -22.59 7.19 -3.93
N GLY A 455 -21.62 8.01 -3.51
CA GLY A 455 -20.31 7.58 -3.04
C GLY A 455 -20.33 6.71 -1.77
N LEU A 456 -21.41 6.76 -0.98
CA LEU A 456 -21.62 5.84 0.15
C LEU A 456 -21.78 4.37 -0.28
N SER A 457 -21.94 4.07 -1.57
CA SER A 457 -21.94 2.70 -2.10
C SER A 457 -20.62 2.29 -2.76
N ASP A 458 -19.55 3.07 -2.59
CA ASP A 458 -18.25 2.76 -3.21
C ASP A 458 -17.66 1.45 -2.65
N SER A 459 -17.08 0.65 -3.54
CA SER A 459 -16.35 -0.57 -3.21
C SER A 459 -15.19 -0.35 -2.24
N ASN A 460 -14.59 0.84 -2.24
CA ASN A 460 -13.48 1.21 -1.40
C ASN A 460 -13.98 1.90 -0.11
N VAL A 461 -13.58 1.32 1.03
CA VAL A 461 -14.00 1.78 2.36
C VAL A 461 -13.58 3.23 2.65
N LEU A 462 -12.42 3.66 2.17
CA LEU A 462 -11.93 5.04 2.39
C LEU A 462 -12.77 6.06 1.62
N VAL A 463 -13.29 5.69 0.44
CA VAL A 463 -14.18 6.57 -0.32
C VAL A 463 -15.51 6.72 0.42
N ARG A 464 -16.04 5.61 0.98
CA ARG A 464 -17.25 5.66 1.80
C ARG A 464 -17.07 6.50 3.07
N GLU A 465 -15.97 6.27 3.79
CA GLU A 465 -15.61 7.04 4.99
C GLU A 465 -15.47 8.53 4.69
N GLU A 466 -14.80 8.90 3.60
CA GLU A 466 -14.67 10.30 3.21
C GLU A 466 -16.01 10.90 2.76
N CYS A 467 -16.88 10.12 2.12
CA CYS A 467 -18.23 10.57 1.79
C CYS A 467 -19.07 10.82 3.06
N VAL A 468 -18.97 9.95 4.06
CA VAL A 468 -19.58 10.15 5.38
C VAL A 468 -19.07 11.42 6.04
N ARG A 469 -17.74 11.61 6.08
CA ARG A 469 -17.10 12.81 6.65
C ARG A 469 -17.55 14.06 5.92
N SER A 470 -17.58 14.03 4.60
CA SER A 470 -17.98 15.15 3.74
C SER A 470 -19.45 15.53 3.94
N LEU A 471 -20.35 14.55 4.05
CA LEU A 471 -21.76 14.78 4.40
C LEU A 471 -21.90 15.37 5.81
N GLY A 472 -21.08 14.90 6.77
CA GLY A 472 -21.04 15.46 8.11
C GLY A 472 -20.57 16.91 8.15
N VAL A 473 -19.54 17.26 7.37
CA VAL A 473 -19.05 18.64 7.21
C VAL A 473 -20.13 19.54 6.61
N ILE A 474 -20.90 19.04 5.63
CA ILE A 474 -22.02 19.77 5.05
C ILE A 474 -23.12 20.02 6.09
N GLY A 475 -23.46 19.02 6.91
CA GLY A 475 -24.35 19.16 8.06
C GLY A 475 -25.79 19.60 7.75
N SER A 476 -26.20 19.62 6.49
CA SER A 476 -27.55 20.01 6.09
C SER A 476 -28.58 18.97 6.54
N PRO A 477 -29.86 19.34 6.73
CA PRO A 477 -30.90 18.37 7.09
C PRO A 477 -30.98 17.17 6.13
N GLN A 478 -30.73 17.41 4.84
CA GLN A 478 -30.66 16.36 3.83
C GLN A 478 -29.45 15.43 4.06
N ALA A 479 -28.25 15.99 4.32
CA ALA A 479 -27.06 15.20 4.59
C ALA A 479 -27.21 14.33 5.86
N VAL A 480 -27.82 14.88 6.92
CA VAL A 480 -28.13 14.15 8.15
C VAL A 480 -29.09 12.99 7.89
N ALA A 481 -30.16 13.22 7.12
CA ALA A 481 -31.11 12.16 6.76
C ALA A 481 -30.46 11.03 5.94
N ILE A 482 -29.54 11.37 5.03
CA ILE A 482 -28.74 10.40 4.27
C ILE A 482 -27.88 9.55 5.22
N LEU A 483 -27.16 10.19 6.15
CA LEU A 483 -26.31 9.49 7.12
C LEU A 483 -27.10 8.56 8.03
N GLN A 484 -28.26 9.00 8.55
CA GLN A 484 -29.16 8.16 9.35
C GLN A 484 -29.64 6.93 8.58
N THR A 485 -29.98 7.12 7.30
CA THR A 485 -30.41 6.02 6.42
C THR A 485 -29.26 5.06 6.14
N HIS A 486 -28.04 5.57 5.96
CA HIS A 486 -26.87 4.78 5.64
C HIS A 486 -26.32 3.99 6.84
N LEU A 487 -26.47 4.51 8.06
CA LEU A 487 -26.04 3.86 9.30
C LEU A 487 -26.57 2.42 9.43
N ASN A 488 -27.81 2.18 9.01
CA ASN A 488 -28.47 0.87 9.08
C ASN A 488 -28.02 -0.10 7.98
N LYS A 489 -27.31 0.37 6.96
CA LYS A 489 -26.89 -0.42 5.79
C LYS A 489 -25.39 -0.73 5.80
N GLU A 490 -24.58 0.15 6.41
CA GLU A 490 -23.13 -0.01 6.45
C GLU A 490 -22.70 -1.17 7.36
N GLN A 491 -21.76 -1.98 6.86
CA GLN A 491 -21.27 -3.20 7.51
C GLN A 491 -19.86 -3.02 8.09
N MET A 492 -19.10 -2.04 7.59
CA MET A 492 -17.76 -1.76 8.06
C MET A 492 -17.80 -0.89 9.31
N GLU A 493 -17.33 -1.46 10.42
CA GLU A 493 -17.34 -0.83 11.74
C GLU A 493 -16.69 0.57 11.77
N ILE A 494 -15.62 0.77 10.99
CA ILE A 494 -14.92 2.06 10.91
C ILE A 494 -15.84 3.14 10.34
N VAL A 495 -16.57 2.84 9.26
CA VAL A 495 -17.47 3.79 8.61
C VAL A 495 -18.71 4.00 9.48
N ARG A 496 -19.25 2.92 10.04
CA ARG A 496 -20.39 2.97 10.97
C ARG A 496 -20.08 3.86 12.19
N GLY A 497 -18.93 3.66 12.82
CA GLY A 497 -18.49 4.46 13.96
C GLY A 497 -18.30 5.93 13.62
N GLU A 498 -17.84 6.25 12.41
CA GLU A 498 -17.74 7.63 11.93
C GLU A 498 -19.13 8.27 11.74
N ILE A 499 -20.10 7.54 11.21
CA ILE A 499 -21.49 8.02 11.09
C ILE A 499 -22.08 8.30 12.48
N GLU A 500 -21.94 7.36 13.42
CA GLU A 500 -22.41 7.53 14.80
C GLU A 500 -21.74 8.74 15.48
N ARG A 501 -20.44 8.94 15.27
CA ARG A 501 -19.71 10.10 15.80
C ARG A 501 -20.24 11.42 15.25
N ILE A 502 -20.60 11.47 13.97
CA ILE A 502 -21.12 12.68 13.31
C ILE A 502 -22.56 12.97 13.76
N LEU A 503 -23.42 11.95 13.85
CA LEU A 503 -24.82 12.13 14.24
C LEU A 503 -25.02 12.46 15.74
N ASN A 504 -24.02 12.20 16.58
CA ASN A 504 -24.03 12.51 18.01
C ASN A 504 -23.42 13.88 18.36
N GLN A 505 -22.94 14.64 17.37
CA GLN A 505 -22.50 16.03 17.50
C GLN A 505 -23.66 16.97 17.19
#